data_AF-A0A2E4QFQ2-F1
#
_entry.id   AF-A0A2E4QFQ2-F1
#
_cell.length_a   1.000
_cell.length_b   1.000
_cell.length_c   1.000
_cell.angle_alpha   90.00
_cell.angle_beta   90.00
_cell.angle_gamma   90.00
#
_symmetry.space_group_name_H-M   'P 1'
#
loop_
_entity.id
_entity.type
_entity.pdbx_description
1 polymer ?
#
loop_
_entity_poly.entity_id
_entity_poly.type
_entity_poly.pdbx_seq_one_letter_code
_entity_poly.pdbx_strand_id
1 'polypeptide(L)'
;NQGYVENLRTLCQLVERAGYRCTIGNPELDGFDALNGIQGPLALDRVEVDEDILMVQGKQPDFILLNNDLTDGDLQGLSAQGVLPSPQMGWYQRKKSQHFEFLRPLVEEISEIIGIDPWHLICDSFVSEEKCLEKETCRIQLASDVDVFLAILTERYASLGIDREPVAYVKNNRGTYGLGIMTVTSGNELLNLSNRKMKKLMYGKGSSDTEDFLIQEGVPTLMKTDTGAPVEPVVYLVDGDASSWFYRINPKKDEIGNLNSPSARFVTSEEDSTYMTHAHNWHALLSELSMLAMGLESAALQES
;
A
#
# COMPACT_ATOMS: atom_id res chain seq x y z
N ASN A 1 -13.86 13.56 1.84
CA ASN A 1 -13.36 12.98 0.58
C ASN A 1 -14.55 12.40 -0.16
N GLN A 2 -15.06 13.06 -1.21
CA GLN A 2 -16.30 12.62 -1.88
C GLN A 2 -16.14 11.29 -2.63
N GLY A 3 -14.97 11.05 -3.26
CA GLY A 3 -14.71 9.78 -3.94
C GLY A 3 -14.71 8.58 -2.99
N TYR A 4 -14.23 8.77 -1.76
CA TYR A 4 -14.32 7.74 -0.72
C TYR A 4 -15.78 7.42 -0.32
N VAL A 5 -16.67 8.41 -0.32
CA VAL A 5 -18.10 8.18 -0.06
C VAL A 5 -18.74 7.38 -1.19
N GLU A 6 -18.35 7.61 -2.45
CA GLU A 6 -18.80 6.77 -3.58
C GLU A 6 -18.26 5.33 -3.51
N ASN A 7 -17.03 5.15 -3.00
CA ASN A 7 -16.50 3.81 -2.71
C ASN A 7 -17.36 3.08 -1.67
N LEU A 8 -17.70 3.74 -0.54
CA LEU A 8 -18.58 3.15 0.48
C LEU A 8 -19.96 2.80 -0.08
N ARG A 9 -20.54 3.68 -0.90
CA ARG A 9 -21.81 3.44 -1.58
C ARG A 9 -21.73 2.20 -2.50
N THR A 10 -20.64 2.08 -3.26
CA THR A 10 -20.41 0.94 -4.16
C THR A 10 -20.28 -0.37 -3.38
N LEU A 11 -19.49 -0.39 -2.30
CA LEU A 11 -19.35 -1.57 -1.44
C LEU A 11 -20.70 -2.00 -0.83
N CYS A 12 -21.47 -1.04 -0.31
CA CYS A 12 -22.80 -1.31 0.24
C CYS A 12 -23.73 -1.94 -0.81
N GLN A 13 -23.78 -1.37 -2.02
CA GLN A 13 -24.57 -1.92 -3.13
C GLN A 13 -24.14 -3.34 -3.53
N LEU A 14 -22.83 -3.64 -3.51
CA LEU A 14 -22.33 -4.99 -3.81
C LEU A 14 -22.79 -6.00 -2.75
N VAL A 15 -22.71 -5.65 -1.46
CA VAL A 15 -23.17 -6.47 -0.35
C VAL A 15 -24.69 -6.70 -0.41
N GLU A 16 -25.47 -5.66 -0.69
CA GLU A 16 -26.92 -5.76 -0.86
C GLU A 16 -27.33 -6.62 -2.05
N ARG A 17 -26.62 -6.50 -3.18
CA ARG A 17 -26.84 -7.36 -4.37
C ARG A 17 -26.54 -8.83 -4.10
N ALA A 18 -25.62 -9.12 -3.19
CA ALA A 18 -25.36 -10.48 -2.73
C ALA A 18 -26.44 -11.03 -1.78
N GLY A 19 -27.44 -10.23 -1.42
CA GLY A 19 -28.60 -10.64 -0.62
C GLY A 19 -28.47 -10.36 0.88
N TYR A 20 -27.45 -9.61 1.30
CA TYR A 20 -27.25 -9.24 2.70
C TYR A 20 -27.84 -7.87 3.01
N ARG A 21 -28.17 -7.64 4.28
CA ARG A 21 -28.39 -6.28 4.79
C ARG A 21 -27.03 -5.63 5.02
N CYS A 22 -26.81 -4.44 4.45
CA CYS A 22 -25.62 -3.65 4.72
C CYS A 22 -25.97 -2.40 5.53
N THR A 23 -25.08 -2.03 6.44
CA THR A 23 -25.15 -0.79 7.25
C THR A 23 -23.77 -0.14 7.22
N ILE A 24 -23.72 1.19 7.31
CA ILE A 24 -22.45 1.94 7.23
C ILE A 24 -22.31 2.79 8.47
N GLY A 25 -21.27 2.56 9.26
CA GLY A 25 -21.02 3.39 10.42
C GLY A 25 -19.61 3.22 10.99
N ASN A 26 -19.23 4.17 11.83
CA ASN A 26 -17.99 4.16 12.60
C ASN A 26 -18.31 4.82 13.96
N PRO A 27 -17.95 4.21 15.10
CA PRO A 27 -18.19 4.80 16.42
C PRO A 27 -17.53 6.18 16.61
N GLU A 28 -16.44 6.49 15.89
CA GLU A 28 -15.79 7.81 15.92
C GLU A 28 -16.56 8.90 15.17
N LEU A 29 -17.56 8.50 14.36
CA LEU A 29 -18.43 9.42 13.62
C LEU A 29 -19.77 9.65 14.35
N ASP A 30 -19.87 9.35 15.65
CA ASP A 30 -21.08 9.62 16.43
C ASP A 30 -21.45 11.11 16.34
N GLY A 31 -22.71 11.39 16.02
CA GLY A 31 -23.23 12.72 15.76
C GLY A 31 -23.23 13.19 14.29
N PHE A 32 -22.70 12.40 13.35
CA PHE A 32 -22.90 12.63 11.91
C PHE A 32 -24.01 11.73 11.36
N ASP A 33 -25.08 12.35 10.83
CA ASP A 33 -26.19 11.60 10.21
C ASP A 33 -25.86 11.13 8.78
N ALA A 34 -24.95 11.83 8.08
CA ALA A 34 -24.60 11.52 6.70
C ALA A 34 -23.23 12.06 6.29
N LEU A 35 -22.63 11.44 5.27
CA LEU A 35 -21.44 11.91 4.57
C LEU A 35 -21.80 12.49 3.19
N ASN A 36 -21.19 13.60 2.82
CA ASN A 36 -21.41 14.21 1.51
C ASN A 36 -20.66 13.47 0.41
N GLY A 37 -21.39 12.80 -0.49
CA GLY A 37 -20.87 12.17 -1.70
C GLY A 37 -21.05 13.01 -2.96
N ILE A 38 -20.59 12.47 -4.08
CA ILE A 38 -20.79 12.99 -5.44
C ILE A 38 -22.24 12.76 -5.88
N GLN A 39 -22.81 11.58 -5.60
CA GLN A 39 -24.19 11.23 -5.94
C GLN A 39 -25.22 11.78 -4.92
N GLY A 40 -24.75 12.50 -3.91
CA GLY A 40 -25.55 13.02 -2.80
C GLY A 40 -25.15 12.44 -1.45
N PRO A 41 -25.88 12.79 -0.37
CA PRO A 41 -25.57 12.32 0.97
C PRO A 41 -25.65 10.79 1.09
N LEU A 42 -24.72 10.21 1.81
CA LEU A 42 -24.73 8.80 2.23
C LEU A 42 -25.07 8.77 3.72
N ALA A 43 -26.24 8.24 4.07
CA ALA A 43 -26.65 8.12 5.46
C ALA A 43 -25.69 7.20 6.23
N LEU A 44 -25.45 7.55 7.49
CA LEU A 44 -24.69 6.72 8.42
C LEU A 44 -25.65 6.07 9.42
N ASP A 45 -25.40 4.80 9.71
CA ASP A 45 -26.01 4.09 10.82
C ASP A 45 -25.28 4.45 12.11
N ARG A 46 -26.05 4.67 13.18
CA ARG A 46 -25.50 4.86 14.51
C ARG A 46 -24.89 3.54 15.00
N VAL A 47 -23.62 3.61 15.39
CA VAL A 47 -22.86 2.49 15.92
C VAL A 47 -22.55 2.77 17.38
N GLU A 48 -22.87 1.82 18.24
CA GLU A 48 -22.56 1.86 19.67
C GLU A 48 -21.54 0.76 19.98
N VAL A 49 -20.67 1.00 20.96
CA VAL A 49 -19.74 -0.02 21.46
C VAL A 49 -20.30 -0.54 22.78
N ASP A 50 -20.59 -1.84 22.84
CA ASP A 50 -21.03 -2.53 24.06
C ASP A 50 -20.07 -3.68 24.37
N GLU A 51 -19.44 -3.66 25.55
CA GLU A 51 -18.41 -4.64 25.96
C GLU A 51 -17.36 -4.95 24.87
N ASP A 52 -16.92 -3.93 24.14
CA ASP A 52 -15.97 -4.01 23.02
C ASP A 52 -16.50 -4.75 21.77
N ILE A 53 -17.81 -4.75 21.58
CA ILE A 53 -18.49 -5.23 20.38
C ILE A 53 -19.25 -4.08 19.72
N LEU A 54 -19.11 -3.93 18.39
CA LEU A 54 -19.94 -2.98 17.64
C LEU A 54 -21.39 -3.44 17.56
N MET A 55 -22.30 -2.53 17.92
CA MET A 55 -23.74 -2.73 17.90
C MET A 55 -24.37 -1.71 16.96
N VAL A 56 -25.25 -2.20 16.07
CA VAL A 56 -26.03 -1.37 15.15
C VAL A 56 -27.50 -1.58 15.46
N GLN A 57 -28.18 -0.52 15.90
CA GLN A 57 -29.60 -0.57 16.28
C GLN A 57 -29.88 -1.67 17.33
N GLY A 58 -28.98 -1.83 18.31
CA GLY A 58 -29.08 -2.82 19.38
C GLY A 58 -28.84 -4.27 18.95
N LYS A 59 -28.27 -4.51 17.76
CA LYS A 59 -27.88 -5.83 17.29
C LYS A 59 -26.41 -5.87 16.91
N GLN A 60 -25.75 -6.98 17.23
CA GLN A 60 -24.42 -7.27 16.74
C GLN A 60 -24.49 -7.60 15.24
N PRO A 61 -23.64 -7.00 14.38
CA PRO A 61 -23.49 -7.43 13.00
C PRO A 61 -23.01 -8.89 12.91
N ASP A 62 -23.54 -9.65 11.96
CA ASP A 62 -23.04 -11.02 11.68
C ASP A 62 -21.60 -11.00 11.14
N PHE A 63 -21.20 -9.90 10.50
CA PHE A 63 -19.90 -9.70 9.88
C PHE A 63 -19.59 -8.20 9.75
N ILE A 64 -18.31 -7.82 9.85
CA ILE A 64 -17.84 -6.45 9.70
C ILE A 64 -16.81 -6.38 8.58
N LEU A 65 -17.14 -5.65 7.51
CA LEU A 65 -16.19 -5.31 6.46
C LEU A 65 -15.43 -4.03 6.85
N LEU A 66 -14.19 -4.18 7.28
CA LEU A 66 -13.34 -3.08 7.71
C LEU A 66 -12.76 -2.33 6.49
N ASN A 67 -13.44 -1.25 6.09
CA ASN A 67 -12.93 -0.31 5.08
C ASN A 67 -12.19 0.88 5.72
N ASN A 68 -11.56 0.67 6.87
CA ASN A 68 -10.69 1.63 7.55
C ASN A 68 -9.32 0.96 7.73
N ASP A 69 -8.26 1.70 7.45
CA ASP A 69 -6.90 1.18 7.40
C ASP A 69 -6.22 1.13 8.79
N LEU A 70 -6.91 1.66 9.81
CA LEU A 70 -6.46 1.77 11.19
C LEU A 70 -5.12 2.52 11.31
N THR A 71 -4.90 3.52 10.46
CA THR A 71 -3.74 4.41 10.56
C THR A 71 -3.68 5.10 11.93
N ASP A 72 -4.83 5.47 12.50
CA ASP A 72 -4.93 6.22 13.76
C ASP A 72 -4.86 5.38 15.05
N GLY A 73 -4.74 4.06 14.91
CA GLY A 73 -4.69 3.12 16.00
C GLY A 73 -5.82 2.11 15.88
N ASP A 74 -5.94 1.28 16.91
CA ASP A 74 -7.03 0.32 17.00
C ASP A 74 -8.36 1.05 17.27
N LEU A 75 -9.43 0.50 16.70
CA LEU A 75 -10.79 1.02 16.84
C LEU A 75 -11.54 0.13 17.83
N GLN A 76 -12.14 0.73 18.85
CA GLN A 76 -12.95 -0.01 19.83
C GLN A 76 -14.10 -0.75 19.13
N GLY A 77 -14.47 -1.91 19.65
CA GLY A 77 -15.57 -2.70 19.09
C GLY A 77 -15.16 -3.77 18.07
N LEU A 78 -13.89 -3.79 17.65
CA LEU A 78 -13.40 -4.69 16.60
C LEU A 78 -12.84 -6.04 17.11
N SER A 79 -12.96 -6.33 18.41
CA SER A 79 -12.49 -7.61 18.98
C SER A 79 -13.42 -8.81 18.68
N ALA A 80 -14.62 -8.54 18.14
CA ALA A 80 -15.58 -9.56 17.77
C ALA A 80 -15.08 -10.48 16.64
N GLN A 81 -15.45 -11.76 16.69
CA GLN A 81 -15.25 -12.67 15.57
C GLN A 81 -16.01 -12.16 14.33
N GLY A 82 -15.36 -12.18 13.17
CA GLY A 82 -16.00 -11.81 11.89
C GLY A 82 -15.68 -10.40 11.37
N VAL A 83 -14.59 -9.77 11.81
CA VAL A 83 -14.04 -8.57 11.16
C VAL A 83 -13.03 -8.97 10.07
N LEU A 84 -13.24 -8.55 8.82
CA LEU A 84 -12.27 -8.70 7.74
C LEU A 84 -12.00 -7.37 7.02
N PRO A 85 -10.72 -7.09 6.66
CA PRO A 85 -9.51 -7.81 7.09
C PRO A 85 -9.32 -7.75 8.61
N SER A 86 -8.50 -8.64 9.17
CA SER A 86 -8.21 -8.66 10.62
C SER A 86 -7.70 -7.28 11.07
N PRO A 87 -8.25 -6.70 12.16
CA PRO A 87 -7.74 -5.43 12.73
C PRO A 87 -6.25 -5.47 13.06
N GLN A 88 -5.70 -6.66 13.34
CA GLN A 88 -4.27 -6.85 13.57
C GLN A 88 -3.40 -6.49 12.35
N MET A 89 -3.98 -6.49 11.14
CA MET A 89 -3.32 -6.04 9.91
C MET A 89 -3.34 -4.50 9.76
N GLY A 90 -3.80 -3.77 10.78
CA GLY A 90 -3.87 -2.31 10.80
C GLY A 90 -2.52 -1.62 10.65
N TRP A 91 -2.51 -0.45 10.00
CA TRP A 91 -1.27 0.27 9.71
C TRP A 91 -0.49 0.74 10.92
N TYR A 92 -1.15 0.95 12.06
CA TYR A 92 -0.51 1.43 13.28
C TYR A 92 0.59 0.50 13.82
N GLN A 93 0.55 -0.79 13.47
CA GLN A 93 1.54 -1.78 13.91
C GLN A 93 2.25 -2.53 12.79
N ARG A 94 1.73 -2.45 11.55
CA ARG A 94 2.30 -3.12 10.38
C ARG A 94 3.69 -2.62 10.02
N LYS A 95 4.57 -3.54 9.62
CA LYS A 95 5.87 -3.24 8.99
C LYS A 95 5.82 -3.48 7.49
N LYS A 96 6.32 -2.54 6.68
CA LYS A 96 6.34 -2.70 5.22
C LYS A 96 7.22 -3.87 4.76
N SER A 97 8.33 -4.11 5.46
CA SER A 97 9.27 -5.20 5.17
C SER A 97 8.63 -6.58 5.30
N GLN A 98 7.71 -6.76 6.24
CA GLN A 98 7.09 -8.05 6.54
C GLN A 98 6.35 -8.63 5.33
N HIS A 99 5.71 -7.79 4.52
CA HIS A 99 5.08 -8.25 3.29
C HIS A 99 6.07 -8.88 2.30
N PHE A 100 7.29 -8.33 2.19
CA PHE A 100 8.32 -8.90 1.31
C PHE A 100 8.88 -10.22 1.84
N GLU A 101 8.85 -10.45 3.16
CA GLU A 101 9.24 -11.73 3.78
C GLU A 101 8.28 -12.85 3.37
N PHE A 102 6.97 -12.57 3.25
CA PHE A 102 5.98 -13.54 2.76
C PHE A 102 5.89 -13.62 1.24
N LEU A 103 6.09 -12.51 0.52
CA LEU A 103 5.99 -12.47 -0.93
C LEU A 103 7.19 -13.14 -1.62
N ARG A 104 8.41 -12.96 -1.10
CA ARG A 104 9.63 -13.45 -1.77
C ARG A 104 9.63 -14.97 -1.99
N PRO A 105 9.30 -15.83 -1.01
CA PRO A 105 9.23 -17.27 -1.23
C PRO A 105 8.22 -17.66 -2.32
N LEU A 106 7.06 -16.99 -2.38
CA LEU A 106 6.06 -17.23 -3.41
C LEU A 106 6.57 -16.84 -4.81
N VAL A 107 7.29 -15.72 -4.90
CA VAL A 107 7.91 -15.28 -6.15
C VAL A 107 9.05 -16.21 -6.57
N GLU A 108 9.85 -16.72 -5.64
CA GLU A 108 10.91 -17.69 -5.93
C GLU A 108 10.33 -19.00 -6.47
N GLU A 109 9.28 -19.52 -5.82
CA GLU A 109 8.61 -20.75 -6.24
C GLU A 109 8.00 -20.62 -7.65
N ILE A 110 7.23 -19.56 -7.91
CA ILE A 110 6.64 -19.38 -9.25
C ILE A 110 7.70 -19.17 -10.32
N SER A 111 8.81 -18.51 -9.99
CA SER A 111 9.90 -18.25 -10.92
C SER A 111 10.63 -19.54 -11.30
N GLU A 112 10.80 -20.46 -10.35
CA GLU A 112 11.30 -21.82 -10.61
C GLU A 112 10.34 -22.57 -11.56
N ILE A 113 9.04 -22.51 -11.30
CA ILE A 113 8.01 -23.19 -12.11
C ILE A 113 8.02 -22.70 -13.57
N ILE A 114 8.12 -21.39 -13.79
CA ILE A 114 8.04 -20.79 -15.13
C ILE A 114 9.42 -20.58 -15.79
N GLY A 115 10.51 -20.87 -15.08
CA GLY A 115 11.88 -20.82 -15.60
C GLY A 115 12.40 -19.40 -15.85
N ILE A 116 12.10 -18.44 -14.98
CA ILE A 116 12.63 -17.07 -15.06
C ILE A 116 13.41 -16.71 -13.80
N ASP A 117 14.20 -15.64 -13.89
CA ASP A 117 14.84 -15.05 -12.71
C ASP A 117 13.79 -14.31 -11.86
N PRO A 118 13.69 -14.57 -10.54
CA PRO A 118 12.70 -13.95 -9.66
C PRO A 118 12.79 -12.43 -9.59
N TRP A 119 13.96 -11.85 -9.89
CA TRP A 119 14.16 -10.40 -9.95
C TRP A 119 13.22 -9.71 -10.97
N HIS A 120 12.72 -10.43 -11.97
CA HIS A 120 11.71 -9.91 -12.90
C HIS A 120 10.33 -9.70 -12.28
N LEU A 121 10.06 -10.33 -11.13
CA LEU A 121 8.75 -10.33 -10.48
C LEU A 121 8.77 -9.65 -9.10
N ILE A 122 9.94 -9.52 -8.48
CA ILE A 122 10.12 -8.84 -7.20
C ILE A 122 11.36 -7.95 -7.23
N CYS A 123 11.21 -6.72 -6.77
CA CYS A 123 12.31 -5.78 -6.63
C CYS A 123 13.17 -6.12 -5.41
N ASP A 124 14.45 -5.76 -5.46
CA ASP A 124 15.32 -5.91 -4.30
C ASP A 124 15.03 -4.87 -3.21
N SER A 125 15.23 -5.28 -1.96
CA SER A 125 15.02 -4.40 -0.80
C SER A 125 15.71 -4.96 0.44
N PHE A 126 16.05 -4.08 1.39
CA PHE A 126 16.51 -4.45 2.71
C PHE A 126 16.06 -3.43 3.76
N VAL A 127 16.13 -3.79 5.04
CA VAL A 127 15.84 -2.89 6.16
C VAL A 127 17.14 -2.35 6.73
N SER A 128 17.25 -1.03 6.77
CA SER A 128 18.31 -0.28 7.45
C SER A 128 17.80 0.08 8.84
N GLU A 129 18.22 -0.70 9.84
CA GLU A 129 17.67 -0.70 11.19
C GLU A 129 18.27 0.38 12.11
N GLU A 130 17.53 0.71 13.17
CA GLU A 130 17.97 1.48 14.34
C GLU A 130 18.58 2.87 14.01
N LYS A 131 17.96 3.63 13.12
CA LYS A 131 18.45 4.97 12.75
C LYS A 131 17.79 6.08 13.56
N CYS A 132 18.61 6.88 14.23
CA CYS A 132 18.22 8.15 14.87
C CYS A 132 18.65 9.32 13.98
N LEU A 133 17.84 9.70 12.99
CA LEU A 133 18.23 10.65 11.94
C LEU A 133 18.42 12.10 12.45
N GLU A 134 18.11 12.40 13.70
CA GLU A 134 18.53 13.63 14.38
C GLU A 134 20.06 13.71 14.48
N LYS A 135 20.74 12.57 14.64
CA LYS A 135 22.20 12.49 14.73
C LYS A 135 22.81 12.41 13.35
N GLU A 136 23.87 13.18 13.13
CA GLU A 136 24.63 13.16 11.87
C GLU A 136 25.20 11.78 11.55
N THR A 137 25.66 11.05 12.58
CA THR A 137 26.20 9.70 12.43
C THR A 137 25.19 8.71 11.84
N CYS A 138 23.93 8.73 12.28
CA CYS A 138 22.89 7.86 11.71
C CYS A 138 22.54 8.24 10.27
N ARG A 139 22.58 9.54 9.94
CA ARG A 139 22.38 10.02 8.56
C ARG A 139 23.50 9.54 7.64
N ILE A 140 24.75 9.57 8.11
CA ILE A 140 25.91 9.02 7.40
C ILE A 140 25.76 7.51 7.20
N GLN A 141 25.32 6.77 8.23
CA GLN A 141 25.12 5.34 8.10
C GLN A 141 24.02 5.01 7.08
N LEU A 142 22.86 5.66 7.16
CA LEU A 142 21.77 5.45 6.19
C LEU A 142 22.21 5.80 4.76
N ALA A 143 22.98 6.88 4.58
CA ALA A 143 23.57 7.25 3.29
C ALA A 143 24.50 6.15 2.76
N SER A 144 25.38 5.62 3.61
CA SER A 144 26.28 4.52 3.24
C SER A 144 25.51 3.25 2.88
N ASP A 145 24.47 2.90 3.64
CA ASP A 145 23.64 1.72 3.37
C ASP A 145 22.96 1.84 1.98
N VAL A 146 22.50 3.05 1.62
CA VAL A 146 21.93 3.36 0.29
C VAL A 146 22.98 3.27 -0.82
N ASP A 147 24.18 3.82 -0.63
CA ASP A 147 25.24 3.78 -1.65
C ASP A 147 25.68 2.34 -1.95
N VAL A 148 25.80 1.50 -0.91
CA VAL A 148 26.10 0.06 -1.09
C VAL A 148 25.01 -0.63 -1.90
N PHE A 149 23.74 -0.36 -1.58
CA PHE A 149 22.61 -0.95 -2.31
C PHE A 149 22.54 -0.52 -3.77
N LEU A 150 22.75 0.78 -4.05
CA LEU A 150 22.77 1.30 -5.42
C LEU A 150 23.95 0.74 -6.23
N ALA A 151 25.11 0.49 -5.61
CA ALA A 151 26.22 -0.16 -6.28
C ALA A 151 25.89 -1.60 -6.69
N ILE A 152 25.22 -2.37 -5.82
CA ILE A 152 24.73 -3.72 -6.13
C ILE A 152 23.75 -3.68 -7.32
N LEU A 153 22.79 -2.75 -7.30
CA LEU A 153 21.84 -2.58 -8.41
C LEU A 153 22.55 -2.18 -9.71
N THR A 154 23.61 -1.36 -9.63
CA THR A 154 24.39 -0.94 -10.81
C THR A 154 25.05 -2.14 -11.48
N GLU A 155 25.69 -3.01 -10.71
CA GLU A 155 26.28 -4.25 -11.23
C GLU A 155 25.22 -5.17 -11.83
N ARG A 156 24.06 -5.28 -11.17
CA ARG A 156 22.93 -6.07 -11.65
C ARG A 156 22.39 -5.56 -12.98
N TYR A 157 22.14 -4.25 -13.09
CA TYR A 157 21.68 -3.60 -14.32
C TYR A 157 22.67 -3.81 -15.46
N ALA A 158 23.97 -3.63 -15.19
CA ALA A 158 25.03 -3.86 -16.18
C ALA A 158 25.04 -5.31 -16.69
N SER A 159 24.84 -6.28 -15.79
CA SER A 159 24.79 -7.71 -16.15
C SER A 159 23.61 -8.07 -17.08
N LEU A 160 22.53 -7.29 -17.01
CA LEU A 160 21.31 -7.46 -17.82
C LEU A 160 21.28 -6.53 -19.05
N GLY A 161 22.31 -5.70 -19.24
CA GLY A 161 22.34 -4.71 -20.34
C GLY A 161 21.32 -3.57 -20.16
N ILE A 162 20.92 -3.27 -18.93
CA ILE A 162 20.00 -2.18 -18.60
C ILE A 162 20.81 -0.88 -18.51
N ASP A 163 20.63 0.00 -19.50
CA ASP A 163 21.26 1.32 -19.55
C ASP A 163 20.42 2.37 -18.80
N ARG A 164 20.40 2.25 -17.46
CA ARG A 164 19.69 3.16 -16.55
C ARG A 164 20.48 3.36 -15.25
N GLU A 165 20.40 4.56 -14.68
CA GLU A 165 20.88 4.82 -13.32
C GLU A 165 19.91 4.17 -12.31
N PRO A 166 20.39 3.34 -11.37
CA PRO A 166 19.55 2.81 -10.32
C PRO A 166 19.00 3.90 -9.41
N VAL A 167 17.79 3.66 -8.92
CA VAL A 167 17.12 4.54 -7.98
C VAL A 167 16.77 3.72 -6.75
N ALA A 168 16.83 4.32 -5.57
CA ALA A 168 16.33 3.72 -4.33
C ALA A 168 15.16 4.54 -3.77
N TYR A 169 14.12 3.84 -3.36
CA TYR A 169 13.10 4.36 -2.47
C TYR A 169 13.49 4.13 -1.01
N VAL A 170 13.57 5.20 -0.23
CA VAL A 170 13.78 5.18 1.23
C VAL A 170 12.45 5.41 1.90
N LYS A 171 11.97 4.45 2.69
CA LYS A 171 10.64 4.45 3.30
C LYS A 171 10.76 4.15 4.79
N ASN A 172 10.10 4.92 5.66
CA ASN A 172 9.95 4.49 7.06
C ASN A 172 9.19 3.14 7.10
N ASN A 173 9.72 2.17 7.83
CA ASN A 173 9.18 0.81 7.85
C ASN A 173 7.82 0.71 8.58
N ARG A 174 7.54 1.63 9.53
CA ARG A 174 6.34 1.70 10.40
C ARG A 174 5.47 2.96 10.17
N GLY A 175 5.35 3.39 8.92
CA GLY A 175 4.56 4.57 8.52
C GLY A 175 3.41 4.26 7.55
N THR A 176 2.54 5.24 7.30
CA THR A 176 1.29 5.08 6.53
C THR A 176 1.31 5.76 5.15
N TYR A 177 0.44 5.29 4.24
CA TYR A 177 0.03 5.91 2.96
C TYR A 177 1.03 6.84 2.23
N GLY A 178 2.19 6.31 1.83
CA GLY A 178 3.14 7.04 0.95
C GLY A 178 3.69 8.35 1.52
N LEU A 179 3.37 8.67 2.77
CA LEU A 179 3.97 9.73 3.54
C LEU A 179 5.34 9.22 4.02
N GLY A 180 6.38 10.02 3.81
CA GLY A 180 7.75 9.62 4.14
C GLY A 180 8.42 8.65 3.16
N ILE A 181 7.99 8.60 1.89
CA ILE A 181 8.81 8.00 0.82
C ILE A 181 9.72 9.07 0.22
N MET A 182 10.98 8.72 0.07
CA MET A 182 11.97 9.51 -0.64
C MET A 182 12.58 8.69 -1.76
N THR A 183 12.88 9.36 -2.87
CA THR A 183 13.59 8.80 -4.00
C THR A 183 14.99 9.39 -4.00
N VAL A 184 16.01 8.57 -4.14
CA VAL A 184 17.42 8.99 -4.18
C VAL A 184 18.20 8.20 -5.23
N THR A 185 19.20 8.82 -5.84
CA THR A 185 20.22 8.14 -6.67
C THR A 185 21.60 8.12 -6.02
N SER A 186 21.72 8.69 -4.80
CA SER A 186 22.93 8.57 -3.98
C SER A 186 22.63 8.79 -2.50
N GLY A 187 23.46 8.23 -1.63
CA GLY A 187 23.44 8.49 -0.19
C GLY A 187 23.70 9.96 0.14
N ASN A 188 24.47 10.67 -0.70
CA ASN A 188 24.73 12.10 -0.51
C ASN A 188 23.45 12.96 -0.54
N GLU A 189 22.40 12.55 -1.25
CA GLU A 189 21.12 13.25 -1.20
C GLU A 189 20.48 13.23 0.19
N LEU A 190 20.67 12.14 0.95
CA LEU A 190 20.17 12.01 2.32
C LEU A 190 20.89 12.95 3.30
N LEU A 191 22.18 13.20 3.07
CA LEU A 191 22.97 14.13 3.86
C LEU A 191 22.56 15.59 3.62
N ASN A 192 22.08 15.90 2.41
CA ASN A 192 21.71 17.25 1.97
C ASN A 192 20.22 17.55 2.12
N LEU A 193 19.47 16.72 2.85
CA LEU A 193 18.04 16.94 3.06
C LEU A 193 17.76 18.18 3.90
N SER A 194 16.74 18.93 3.48
CA SER A 194 16.17 19.97 4.33
C SER A 194 15.50 19.34 5.56
N ASN A 195 15.50 20.07 6.68
CA ASN A 195 14.82 19.65 7.91
C ASN A 195 13.36 19.24 7.69
N ARG A 196 12.68 19.89 6.74
CA ARG A 196 11.30 19.54 6.36
C ARG A 196 11.20 18.17 5.68
N LYS A 197 12.11 17.85 4.75
CA LYS A 197 12.14 16.54 4.08
C LYS A 197 12.55 15.44 5.08
N MET A 198 13.52 15.72 5.95
CA MET A 198 13.95 14.79 7.00
C MET A 198 12.80 14.45 7.96
N LYS A 199 12.09 15.46 8.48
CA LYS A 199 10.89 15.24 9.32
C LYS A 199 9.79 14.46 8.62
N LYS A 200 9.63 14.65 7.30
CA LYS A 200 8.66 13.88 6.52
C LYS A 200 9.10 12.41 6.40
N LEU A 201 10.40 12.14 6.24
CA LEU A 201 10.95 10.78 6.18
C LEU A 201 10.82 10.05 7.52
N MET A 202 11.05 10.76 8.64
CA MET A 202 10.85 10.26 10.00
C MET A 202 9.38 10.24 10.44
N TYR A 203 8.43 10.53 9.54
CA TYR A 203 7.02 10.50 9.88
C TYR A 203 6.56 9.04 10.00
N GLY A 204 6.74 8.48 11.19
CA GLY A 204 6.25 7.18 11.63
C GLY A 204 5.43 7.34 12.91
N LYS A 205 4.67 6.30 13.28
CA LYS A 205 3.98 6.24 14.57
C LYS A 205 4.76 5.30 15.49
N GLY A 206 5.36 5.87 16.52
CA GLY A 206 6.15 5.15 17.52
C GLY A 206 6.72 6.09 18.56
N SER A 207 6.91 5.60 19.79
CA SER A 207 7.59 6.31 20.88
C SER A 207 9.11 6.06 20.90
N SER A 208 9.65 5.46 19.83
CA SER A 208 11.05 5.08 19.75
C SER A 208 11.93 6.25 19.33
N ASP A 209 13.09 6.39 19.96
CA ASP A 209 14.14 7.34 19.57
C ASP A 209 14.87 6.92 18.28
N THR A 210 14.53 5.75 17.73
CA THR A 210 15.13 5.16 16.52
C THR A 210 14.06 4.57 15.60
N GLU A 211 14.32 4.65 14.30
CA GLU A 211 13.41 4.23 13.23
C GLU A 211 14.11 3.27 12.27
N ASP A 212 13.35 2.31 11.74
CA ASP A 212 13.82 1.40 10.69
C ASP A 212 13.39 1.93 9.32
N PHE A 213 14.27 1.83 8.34
CA PHE A 213 14.00 2.28 6.97
C PHE A 213 14.07 1.12 5.98
N LEU A 214 12.96 0.87 5.28
CA LEU A 214 12.93 -0.01 4.11
C LEU A 214 13.57 0.73 2.93
N ILE A 215 14.71 0.24 2.46
CA ILE A 215 15.36 0.65 1.23
C ILE A 215 14.94 -0.33 0.15
N GLN A 216 14.36 0.17 -0.93
CA GLN A 216 13.79 -0.64 -2.00
C GLN A 216 14.25 -0.11 -3.35
N GLU A 217 14.54 -1.00 -4.29
CA GLU A 217 14.81 -0.66 -5.68
C GLU A 217 13.65 0.15 -6.30
N GLY A 218 14.01 1.18 -7.06
CA GLY A 218 13.11 2.05 -7.80
C GLY A 218 12.74 1.47 -9.16
N VAL A 219 11.56 0.85 -9.25
CA VAL A 219 11.05 0.29 -10.51
C VAL A 219 10.34 1.38 -11.34
N PRO A 220 10.82 1.70 -12.56
CA PRO A 220 10.20 2.72 -13.39
C PRO A 220 8.88 2.26 -14.02
N THR A 221 7.90 3.16 -14.05
CA THR A 221 6.66 3.01 -14.81
C THR A 221 6.89 3.26 -16.29
N LEU A 222 6.90 2.18 -17.09
CA LEU A 222 7.13 2.27 -18.53
C LEU A 222 5.85 2.41 -19.37
N MET A 223 4.70 1.99 -18.82
CA MET A 223 3.40 2.23 -19.47
C MET A 223 3.12 3.73 -19.49
N LYS A 224 2.80 4.26 -20.67
CA LYS A 224 2.60 5.70 -20.90
C LYS A 224 1.38 5.93 -21.79
N THR A 225 0.75 7.09 -21.63
CA THR A 225 -0.23 7.61 -22.60
C THR A 225 0.47 8.01 -23.91
N ASP A 226 -0.29 8.27 -24.96
CA ASP A 226 0.22 8.85 -26.22
C ASP A 226 0.96 10.19 -26.00
N THR A 227 0.56 10.93 -24.96
CA THR A 227 1.19 12.20 -24.55
C THR A 227 2.41 12.01 -23.63
N GLY A 228 2.81 10.77 -23.36
CA GLY A 228 3.98 10.43 -22.56
C GLY A 228 3.78 10.44 -21.04
N ALA A 229 2.54 10.60 -20.54
CA ALA A 229 2.27 10.59 -19.10
C ALA A 229 2.33 9.14 -18.55
N PRO A 230 2.95 8.90 -17.39
CA PRO A 230 3.07 7.55 -16.82
C PRO A 230 1.70 7.00 -16.38
N VAL A 231 1.56 5.69 -16.54
CA VAL A 231 0.34 4.91 -16.29
C VAL A 231 0.67 3.70 -15.43
N GLU A 232 0.02 3.56 -14.27
CA GLU A 232 0.13 2.37 -13.42
C GLU A 232 -1.19 1.59 -13.43
N PRO A 233 -1.17 0.26 -13.66
CA PRO A 233 -2.35 -0.58 -13.47
C PRO A 233 -2.67 -0.70 -11.98
N VAL A 234 -3.96 -0.69 -11.64
CA VAL A 234 -4.48 -0.98 -10.31
C VAL A 234 -5.60 -1.98 -10.44
N VAL A 235 -5.57 -3.02 -9.61
CA VAL A 235 -6.54 -4.12 -9.64
C VAL A 235 -7.22 -4.28 -8.29
N TYR A 236 -8.53 -4.53 -8.34
CA TYR A 236 -9.29 -5.07 -7.23
C TYR A 236 -9.29 -6.58 -7.31
N LEU A 237 -8.94 -7.24 -6.21
CA LEU A 237 -9.01 -8.68 -6.06
C LEU A 237 -10.21 -9.04 -5.18
N VAL A 238 -10.90 -10.12 -5.54
CA VAL A 238 -12.00 -10.70 -4.76
C VAL A 238 -11.75 -12.20 -4.69
N ASP A 239 -11.78 -12.76 -3.49
CA ASP A 239 -11.52 -14.20 -3.26
C ASP A 239 -10.19 -14.70 -3.83
N GLY A 240 -9.18 -13.82 -3.86
CA GLY A 240 -7.86 -14.13 -4.41
C GLY A 240 -7.71 -13.87 -5.91
N ASP A 241 -8.79 -13.60 -6.64
CA ASP A 241 -8.77 -13.45 -8.10
C ASP A 241 -8.78 -11.98 -8.55
N ALA A 242 -7.94 -11.65 -9.54
CA ALA A 242 -7.93 -10.36 -10.21
C ALA A 242 -9.26 -10.07 -10.94
N SER A 243 -10.11 -9.24 -10.31
CA SER A 243 -11.52 -9.09 -10.70
C SER A 243 -11.82 -7.83 -11.52
N SER A 244 -11.19 -6.69 -11.20
CA SER A 244 -11.49 -5.43 -11.88
C SER A 244 -10.29 -4.50 -11.93
N TRP A 245 -10.09 -3.88 -13.10
CA TRP A 245 -8.91 -3.06 -13.41
C TRP A 245 -9.28 -1.61 -13.66
N PHE A 246 -8.48 -0.71 -13.10
CA PHE A 246 -8.42 0.69 -13.47
C PHE A 246 -6.97 1.15 -13.53
N TYR A 247 -6.73 2.25 -14.25
CA TYR A 247 -5.40 2.74 -14.56
C TYR A 247 -5.22 4.12 -13.97
N ARG A 248 -4.19 4.26 -13.15
CA ARG A 248 -3.79 5.54 -12.56
C ARG A 248 -2.85 6.24 -13.53
N ILE A 249 -3.22 7.44 -13.95
CA ILE A 249 -2.43 8.25 -14.87
C ILE A 249 -2.07 9.55 -14.20
N ASN A 250 -0.80 9.96 -14.23
CA ASN A 250 -0.40 11.21 -13.60
C ASN A 250 0.60 12.01 -14.46
N PRO A 251 0.12 12.98 -15.26
CA PRO A 251 0.99 13.80 -16.11
C PRO A 251 1.88 14.77 -15.33
N LYS A 252 1.72 14.90 -14.01
CA LYS A 252 2.58 15.74 -13.15
C LYS A 252 3.69 14.95 -12.46
N LYS A 253 3.85 13.66 -12.78
CA LYS A 253 4.87 12.77 -12.23
C LYS A 253 5.67 12.17 -13.38
N ASP A 254 6.91 11.83 -13.07
CA ASP A 254 7.77 11.05 -13.95
C ASP A 254 7.55 9.54 -13.68
N GLU A 255 8.31 8.71 -14.39
CA GLU A 255 8.20 7.24 -14.30
C GLU A 255 8.68 6.66 -12.97
N ILE A 256 9.44 7.40 -12.17
CA ILE A 256 9.95 6.96 -10.86
C ILE A 256 9.10 7.52 -9.70
N GLY A 257 8.41 8.62 -9.93
CA GLY A 257 7.66 9.33 -8.92
C GLY A 257 6.45 8.54 -8.43
N ASN A 258 6.00 8.84 -7.21
CA ASN A 258 4.73 8.30 -6.72
C ASN A 258 3.56 8.91 -7.51
N LEU A 259 2.94 8.12 -8.41
CA LEU A 259 1.76 8.54 -9.16
C LEU A 259 0.54 8.73 -8.26
N ASN A 260 0.46 8.06 -7.10
CA ASN A 260 -0.63 8.21 -6.14
C ASN A 260 -0.58 9.59 -5.46
N SER A 261 -1.19 10.58 -6.10
CA SER A 261 -1.27 11.95 -5.60
C SER A 261 -2.53 12.63 -6.12
N PRO A 262 -2.96 13.79 -5.55
CA PRO A 262 -4.19 14.46 -5.95
C PRO A 262 -4.28 14.89 -7.42
N SER A 263 -3.16 14.88 -8.16
CA SER A 263 -3.14 15.16 -9.60
C SER A 263 -3.37 13.94 -10.48
N ALA A 264 -3.47 12.75 -9.89
CA ALA A 264 -3.79 11.54 -10.63
C ALA A 264 -5.20 11.61 -11.20
N ARG A 265 -5.36 11.07 -12.40
CA ARG A 265 -6.66 10.72 -12.98
C ARG A 265 -6.74 9.20 -13.08
N PHE A 266 -7.95 8.68 -13.06
CA PHE A 266 -8.22 7.25 -13.18
C PHE A 266 -8.99 6.99 -14.46
N VAL A 267 -8.68 5.88 -15.14
CA VAL A 267 -9.35 5.43 -16.36
C VAL A 267 -9.71 3.97 -16.18
N THR A 268 -10.90 3.55 -16.53
CA THR A 268 -11.29 2.14 -16.46
C THR A 268 -10.85 1.39 -17.72
N SER A 269 -10.81 0.07 -17.61
CA SER A 269 -10.65 -0.83 -18.76
C SER A 269 -11.72 -0.65 -19.84
N GLU A 270 -12.93 -0.23 -19.46
CA GLU A 270 -14.03 0.04 -20.40
C GLU A 270 -13.82 1.35 -21.17
N GLU A 271 -13.24 2.36 -20.53
CA GLU A 271 -12.92 3.64 -21.15
C GLU A 271 -11.74 3.55 -22.13
N ASP A 272 -10.71 2.78 -21.76
CA ASP A 272 -9.54 2.56 -22.60
C ASP A 272 -8.93 1.16 -22.37
N SER A 273 -9.27 0.23 -23.27
CA SER A 273 -8.83 -1.16 -23.20
C SER A 273 -7.38 -1.36 -23.62
N THR A 274 -6.71 -0.34 -24.16
CA THR A 274 -5.30 -0.48 -24.61
C THR A 274 -4.36 -0.80 -23.46
N TYR A 275 -4.69 -0.36 -22.24
CA TYR A 275 -3.91 -0.67 -21.04
C TYR A 275 -4.11 -2.11 -20.51
N MET A 276 -5.06 -2.88 -21.07
CA MET A 276 -5.36 -4.25 -20.62
C MET A 276 -4.43 -5.33 -21.14
N THR A 277 -3.48 -4.99 -22.01
CA THR A 277 -2.59 -5.95 -22.68
C THR A 277 -1.96 -6.99 -21.73
N HIS A 278 -1.61 -6.57 -20.50
CA HIS A 278 -1.01 -7.44 -19.48
C HIS A 278 -1.90 -7.74 -18.26
N ALA A 279 -3.15 -7.25 -18.26
CA ALA A 279 -4.05 -7.36 -17.12
C ALA A 279 -4.27 -8.83 -16.71
N HIS A 280 -4.58 -9.69 -17.68
CA HIS A 280 -4.91 -11.11 -17.44
C HIS A 280 -3.68 -12.06 -17.54
N ASN A 281 -2.46 -11.53 -17.43
CA ASN A 281 -1.24 -12.34 -17.42
C ASN A 281 -0.32 -11.95 -16.25
N TRP A 282 0.79 -11.27 -16.51
CA TRP A 282 1.79 -10.88 -15.53
C TRP A 282 1.21 -9.98 -14.44
N HIS A 283 0.30 -9.05 -14.78
CA HIS A 283 -0.28 -8.20 -13.76
C HIS A 283 -1.19 -8.99 -12.81
N ALA A 284 -2.04 -9.89 -13.34
CA ALA A 284 -2.86 -10.78 -12.53
C ALA A 284 -1.97 -11.65 -11.64
N LEU A 285 -1.00 -12.37 -12.22
CA LEU A 285 -0.09 -13.23 -11.48
C LEU A 285 0.57 -12.52 -10.29
N LEU A 286 1.18 -11.35 -10.54
CA LEU A 286 1.84 -10.57 -9.48
C LEU A 286 0.87 -10.08 -8.41
N SER A 287 -0.34 -9.68 -8.82
CA SER A 287 -1.34 -9.18 -7.89
C SER A 287 -1.91 -10.29 -7.00
N GLU A 288 -2.12 -11.49 -7.54
CA GLU A 288 -2.65 -12.65 -6.84
C GLU A 288 -1.60 -13.23 -5.88
N LEU A 289 -0.33 -13.28 -6.29
CA LEU A 289 0.79 -13.62 -5.39
C LEU A 289 0.91 -12.64 -4.22
N SER A 290 0.74 -11.34 -4.48
CA SER A 290 0.74 -10.31 -3.44
C SER A 290 -0.42 -10.49 -2.45
N MET A 291 -1.62 -10.83 -2.93
CA MET A 291 -2.76 -11.13 -2.06
C MET A 291 -2.56 -12.41 -1.26
N LEU A 292 -1.97 -13.44 -1.86
CA LEU A 292 -1.60 -14.67 -1.15
C LEU A 292 -0.59 -14.37 -0.03
N ALA A 293 0.42 -13.54 -0.30
CA ALA A 293 1.38 -13.08 0.71
C ALA A 293 0.69 -12.33 1.86
N MET A 294 -0.30 -11.47 1.57
CA MET A 294 -1.10 -10.82 2.61
C MET A 294 -1.93 -11.82 3.43
N GLY A 295 -2.43 -12.89 2.81
CA GLY A 295 -3.10 -13.98 3.52
C GLY A 295 -2.17 -14.70 4.50
N LEU A 296 -0.94 -15.00 4.06
CA LEU A 296 0.10 -15.59 4.93
C LEU A 296 0.51 -14.64 6.06
N GLU A 297 0.67 -13.35 5.77
CA GLU A 297 0.95 -12.29 6.76
C GLU A 297 -0.15 -12.28 7.84
N SER A 298 -1.43 -12.31 7.41
CA SER A 298 -2.56 -12.35 8.33
C SER A 298 -2.64 -13.64 9.15
N ALA A 299 -2.30 -14.80 8.58
CA ALA A 299 -2.29 -16.07 9.29
C ALA A 299 -1.21 -16.12 10.37
N ALA A 300 -0.01 -15.62 10.05
CA ALA A 300 1.11 -15.57 11.01
C ALA A 300 0.81 -14.70 12.25
N LEU A 301 0.03 -13.62 12.09
CA LEU A 301 -0.41 -12.79 13.22
C LEU A 301 -1.42 -13.48 14.14
N GLN A 302 -2.18 -14.45 13.63
CA GLN A 302 -3.12 -15.22 14.45
C GLN A 302 -2.42 -16.30 15.29
N GLU A 303 -1.21 -16.70 14.91
CA GLU A 303 -0.40 -17.71 15.61
C GLU A 303 0.54 -17.11 16.66
N SER A 304 0.78 -15.80 16.64
CA SER A 304 1.70 -15.06 17.54
C SER A 304 1.01 -14.51 18.79
#